data_AF-A0A0N0K3K4-F1
#
_entry.id   AF-A0A0N0K3K4-F1
#
_cell.length_a   1.000
_cell.length_b   1.000
_cell.length_c   1.000
_cell.angle_alpha   90.00
_cell.angle_beta   90.00
_cell.angle_gamma   90.00
#
_symmetry.space_group_name_H-M   'P 1'
#
loop_
_entity.id
_entity.type
_entity.pdbx_description
1 polymer ?
#
loop_
_entity_poly.entity_id
_entity_poly.type
_entity_poly.pdbx_seq_one_letter_code
_entity_poly.pdbx_strand_id
1 'polypeptide(L)'
;RRQALGLPPMTFGMAAYAIVRDTEAEARDELRRITTLSGAPPAGYDNFDQWLSGTQLERELKIAEYSVSNRGLRPDLVGTPEQIAERLVAYEAAGVDLVLLQMSPQAEEMARFAASVIAPARARSLYNYQEDKPPAARG
;
A
#
# COMPACT_ATOMS: atom_id res chain seq x y z
N ARG A 1 -23.97 6.59 -18.75
CA ARG A 1 -23.91 8.05 -18.45
C ARG A 1 -22.62 8.71 -18.93
N ARG A 2 -21.41 8.27 -18.53
CA ARG A 2 -20.13 8.87 -19.00
C ARG A 2 -19.88 8.72 -20.50
N GLN A 3 -20.07 7.51 -21.04
CA GLN A 3 -19.97 7.23 -22.48
C GLN A 3 -20.91 8.13 -23.30
N ALA A 4 -22.16 8.28 -22.85
CA ALA A 4 -23.15 9.16 -23.49
C ALA A 4 -22.78 10.66 -23.43
N LEU A 5 -21.82 11.04 -22.58
CA LEU A 5 -21.33 12.41 -22.42
C LEU A 5 -19.92 12.61 -23.01
N GLY A 6 -19.35 11.60 -23.70
CA GLY A 6 -18.01 11.67 -24.28
C GLY A 6 -16.88 11.87 -23.25
N LEU A 7 -17.13 11.57 -21.96
CA LEU A 7 -16.16 11.75 -20.89
C LEU A 7 -15.15 10.60 -20.88
N PRO A 8 -13.88 10.85 -20.46
CA PRO A 8 -12.88 9.79 -20.33
C PRO A 8 -13.34 8.67 -19.38
N PRO A 9 -12.69 7.49 -19.42
CA PRO A 9 -12.93 6.43 -18.44
C PRO A 9 -12.88 6.96 -17.00
N MET A 10 -13.63 6.33 -16.11
CA MET A 10 -13.59 6.65 -14.69
C MET A 10 -12.32 6.08 -14.09
N THR A 11 -11.64 6.86 -13.25
CA THR A 11 -10.43 6.43 -12.55
C THR A 11 -10.72 6.16 -11.08
N PHE A 12 -10.11 5.13 -10.53
CA PHE A 12 -10.23 4.73 -9.14
C PHE A 12 -8.89 4.86 -8.40
N GLY A 13 -8.94 5.52 -7.24
CA GLY A 13 -7.80 5.67 -6.34
C GLY A 13 -7.98 4.84 -5.08
N MET A 14 -6.89 4.27 -4.57
CA MET A 14 -6.85 3.53 -3.32
C MET A 14 -5.79 4.11 -2.38
N ALA A 15 -6.14 4.37 -1.13
CA ALA A 15 -5.16 4.71 -0.10
C ALA A 15 -4.54 3.43 0.47
N ALA A 16 -3.21 3.40 0.61
CA ALA A 16 -2.50 2.27 1.17
C ALA A 16 -1.33 2.73 2.05
N TYR A 17 -1.03 1.96 3.08
CA TYR A 17 0.17 2.08 3.89
C TYR A 17 1.15 1.01 3.45
N ALA A 18 2.40 1.39 3.18
CA ALA A 18 3.40 0.47 2.66
C ALA A 18 4.53 0.21 3.65
N ILE A 19 4.89 -1.06 3.81
CA ILE A 19 6.07 -1.52 4.54
C ILE A 19 6.80 -2.50 3.62
N VAL A 20 7.96 -2.10 3.12
CA VAL A 20 8.81 -2.96 2.30
C VAL A 20 10.09 -3.33 3.05
N ARG A 21 10.39 -4.62 3.13
CA ARG A 21 11.61 -5.16 3.75
C ARG A 21 12.18 -6.28 2.88
N ASP A 22 13.39 -6.74 3.18
CA ASP A 22 14.03 -7.79 2.40
C ASP A 22 13.39 -9.16 2.67
N THR A 23 12.79 -9.33 3.85
CA THR A 23 12.03 -10.53 4.23
C THR A 23 10.60 -10.19 4.70
N GLU A 24 9.67 -11.14 4.53
CA GLU A 24 8.32 -10.99 5.07
C GLU A 24 8.35 -10.87 6.61
N ALA A 25 9.23 -11.62 7.29
CA ALA A 25 9.36 -11.56 8.74
C ALA A 25 9.66 -10.13 9.21
N GLU A 26 10.65 -9.45 8.63
CA GLU A 26 10.98 -8.06 8.97
C GLU A 26 9.82 -7.10 8.68
N ALA A 27 9.08 -7.31 7.58
CA ALA A 27 7.92 -6.47 7.26
C ALA A 27 6.80 -6.65 8.30
N ARG A 28 6.58 -7.89 8.77
CA ARG A 28 5.62 -8.19 9.84
C ARG A 28 6.08 -7.63 11.18
N ASP A 29 7.38 -7.63 11.46
CA ASP A 29 7.95 -7.05 12.68
C ASP A 29 7.73 -5.55 12.72
N GLU A 30 7.96 -4.88 11.59
CA GLU A 30 7.67 -3.45 11.44
C GLU A 30 6.18 -3.16 11.56
N LEU A 31 5.32 -3.98 10.95
CA LEU A 31 3.87 -3.87 11.11
C LEU A 31 3.46 -3.96 12.59
N ARG A 32 4.02 -4.92 13.34
CA ARG A 32 3.78 -5.03 14.78
C ARG A 32 4.29 -3.80 15.51
N ARG A 33 5.46 -3.28 15.17
CA ARG A 33 6.02 -2.07 15.79
C ARG A 33 5.09 -0.86 15.64
N ILE A 34 4.55 -0.62 14.43
CA ILE A 34 3.67 0.55 14.18
C ILE A 34 2.26 0.37 14.72
N THR A 35 1.81 -0.88 14.89
CA THR A 35 0.48 -1.18 15.46
C THR A 35 0.51 -1.42 16.97
N THR A 36 1.70 -1.48 17.58
CA THR A 36 1.83 -1.59 19.04
C THR A 36 1.75 -0.20 19.67
N LEU A 37 0.67 0.03 20.41
CA LEU A 37 0.53 1.22 21.25
C LEU A 37 1.52 1.14 22.41
N SER A 38 2.50 2.03 22.41
CA SER A 38 3.49 2.16 23.49
C SER A 38 3.12 3.35 24.36
N GLY A 39 2.64 3.11 25.59
CA GLY A 39 2.37 4.16 26.59
C GLY A 39 0.90 4.33 26.97
N ALA A 40 0.63 5.34 27.80
CA ALA A 40 -0.73 5.73 28.17
C ALA A 40 -1.48 6.27 26.92
N PRO A 41 -2.81 6.08 26.84
CA PRO A 41 -3.60 6.63 25.74
C PRO A 41 -3.33 8.13 25.56
N PRO A 42 -3.32 8.66 24.33
CA PRO A 42 -3.05 10.07 24.09
C PRO A 42 -4.01 10.96 24.90
N ALA A 43 -3.53 12.11 25.39
CA ALA A 43 -4.38 13.02 26.16
C ALA A 43 -5.65 13.40 25.34
N GLY A 44 -6.83 13.19 25.93
CA GLY A 44 -8.14 13.34 25.25
C GLY A 44 -8.82 12.03 24.85
N TYR A 45 -8.21 10.88 25.15
CA TYR A 45 -8.77 9.54 24.93
C TYR A 45 -9.18 8.85 26.25
N ASP A 46 -9.87 9.57 27.14
CA ASP A 46 -10.30 9.02 28.44
C ASP A 46 -11.31 7.86 28.32
N ASN A 47 -11.89 7.66 27.13
CA ASN A 47 -12.80 6.56 26.79
C ASN A 47 -12.13 5.45 25.93
N PHE A 48 -10.81 5.46 25.79
CA PHE A 48 -10.09 4.54 24.90
C PHE A 48 -10.33 3.07 25.27
N ASP A 49 -10.34 2.75 26.56
CA ASP A 49 -10.60 1.39 27.04
C ASP A 49 -12.04 0.94 26.75
N GLN A 50 -13.00 1.87 26.82
CA GLN A 50 -14.38 1.60 26.42
C GLN A 50 -14.49 1.39 24.90
N TRP A 51 -13.72 2.14 24.10
CA TRP A 51 -13.66 1.98 22.66
C TRP A 51 -13.01 0.64 22.25
N LEU A 52 -12.01 0.16 22.98
CA LEU A 52 -11.39 -1.16 22.82
C LEU A 52 -12.23 -2.32 23.37
N SER A 53 -13.41 -2.05 23.95
CA SER A 53 -14.34 -3.11 24.36
C SER A 53 -14.80 -3.96 23.16
N GLY A 54 -15.01 -5.24 23.41
CA GLY A 54 -15.25 -6.26 22.39
C GLY A 54 -14.39 -7.51 22.61
N THR A 55 -14.45 -8.43 21.66
CA THR A 55 -13.57 -9.61 21.62
C THR A 55 -12.11 -9.21 21.35
N GLN A 56 -11.17 -10.08 21.67
CA GLN A 56 -9.73 -9.86 21.42
C GLN A 56 -9.45 -9.55 19.93
N LEU A 57 -10.13 -10.23 19.01
CA LEU A 57 -10.02 -9.99 17.57
C LEU A 57 -10.51 -8.60 17.17
N GLU A 58 -11.66 -8.16 17.69
CA GLU A 58 -12.19 -6.82 17.42
C GLU A 58 -11.28 -5.73 17.97
N ARG A 59 -10.65 -5.99 19.12
CA ARG A 59 -9.66 -5.09 19.72
C ARG A 59 -8.43 -4.93 18.82
N GLU A 60 -7.88 -6.03 18.30
CA GLU A 60 -6.72 -6.01 17.39
C GLU A 60 -7.02 -5.30 16.07
N LEU A 61 -8.19 -5.55 15.48
CA LEU A 61 -8.65 -4.86 14.27
C LEU A 61 -8.80 -3.36 14.48
N LYS A 62 -9.41 -2.96 15.60
CA LYS A 62 -9.57 -1.55 15.98
C LYS A 62 -8.21 -0.87 16.09
N ILE A 63 -7.25 -1.47 16.78
CA ILE A 63 -5.89 -0.91 16.92
C ILE A 63 -5.25 -0.73 15.55
N ALA A 64 -5.22 -1.77 14.71
CA ALA A 64 -4.60 -1.71 13.39
C ALA A 64 -5.24 -0.64 12.48
N GLU A 65 -6.57 -0.52 12.48
CA GLU A 65 -7.26 0.49 11.66
C GLU A 65 -6.97 1.93 12.10
N TYR A 66 -6.63 2.14 13.37
CA TYR A 66 -6.34 3.47 13.93
C TYR A 66 -4.84 3.81 13.94
N SER A 67 -3.96 2.81 13.82
CA SER A 67 -2.51 3.02 13.72
C SER A 67 -2.10 3.75 12.43
N VAL A 68 -2.95 3.72 11.40
CA VAL A 68 -2.71 4.42 10.14
C VAL A 68 -3.97 5.15 9.68
N SER A 69 -3.83 6.25 8.93
CA SER A 69 -4.99 6.95 8.41
C SER A 69 -5.73 6.13 7.35
N ASN A 70 -7.02 6.41 7.17
CA ASN A 70 -7.87 5.91 6.08
C ASN A 70 -7.84 4.38 5.85
N ARG A 71 -7.70 3.58 6.92
CA ARG A 71 -7.60 2.11 6.83
C ARG A 71 -6.50 1.62 5.88
N GLY A 72 -5.40 2.36 5.82
CA GLY A 72 -4.29 2.12 4.88
C GLY A 72 -3.65 0.74 4.97
N LEU A 73 -3.85 -0.03 6.06
CA LEU A 73 -3.34 -1.40 6.16
C LEU A 73 -4.19 -2.44 5.39
N ARG A 74 -5.43 -2.13 5.01
CA ARG A 74 -6.32 -3.10 4.33
C ARG A 74 -5.82 -3.57 2.95
N PRO A 75 -5.17 -2.72 2.13
CA PRO A 75 -4.52 -3.16 0.90
C PRO A 75 -3.26 -4.02 1.08
N ASP A 76 -2.84 -4.30 2.33
CA ASP A 76 -1.76 -5.25 2.65
C ASP A 76 -0.48 -5.08 1.82
N LEU A 77 -0.03 -3.83 1.60
CA LEU A 77 1.26 -3.53 0.98
C LEU A 77 2.41 -3.70 1.98
N VAL A 78 2.44 -4.85 2.65
CA VAL A 78 3.39 -5.23 3.70
C VAL A 78 4.09 -6.52 3.27
N GLY A 79 5.40 -6.46 3.03
CA GLY A 79 6.15 -7.65 2.62
C GLY A 79 7.44 -7.36 1.87
N THR A 80 7.88 -8.33 1.08
CA THR A 80 9.04 -8.17 0.18
C THR A 80 8.69 -7.30 -1.04
N PRO A 81 9.69 -6.76 -1.77
CA PRO A 81 9.43 -5.99 -2.98
C PRO A 81 8.61 -6.77 -4.02
N GLU A 82 8.87 -8.07 -4.17
CA GLU A 82 8.17 -8.97 -5.09
C GLU A 82 6.71 -9.13 -4.68
N GLN A 83 6.47 -9.43 -3.40
CA GLN A 83 5.13 -9.58 -2.84
C GLN A 83 4.29 -8.29 -2.99
N ILE A 84 4.92 -7.12 -2.84
CA ILE A 84 4.26 -5.83 -3.04
C ILE A 84 3.98 -5.59 -4.53
N ALA A 85 4.94 -5.85 -5.41
CA ALA A 85 4.77 -5.71 -6.85
C ALA A 85 3.63 -6.59 -7.38
N GLU A 86 3.54 -7.84 -6.94
CA GLU A 86 2.46 -8.77 -7.29
C GLU A 86 1.09 -8.23 -6.86
N ARG A 87 0.97 -7.68 -5.64
CA ARG A 87 -0.26 -7.05 -5.17
C ARG A 87 -0.63 -5.82 -5.99
N LEU A 88 0.33 -4.96 -6.33
CA LEU A 88 0.08 -3.79 -7.16
C LEU A 88 -0.45 -4.17 -8.54
N VAL A 89 0.12 -5.21 -9.17
CA VAL A 89 -0.39 -5.76 -10.44
C VAL A 89 -1.81 -6.31 -10.28
N ALA A 90 -2.10 -7.00 -9.17
CA ALA A 90 -3.44 -7.49 -8.89
C ALA A 90 -4.47 -6.34 -8.70
N TYR A 91 -4.06 -5.24 -8.06
CA TYR A 91 -4.91 -4.05 -7.90
C TYR A 91 -5.15 -3.33 -9.22
N GLU A 92 -4.12 -3.18 -10.05
CA GLU A 92 -4.25 -2.65 -11.40
C GLU A 92 -5.23 -3.50 -12.23
N ALA A 93 -5.08 -4.82 -12.21
CA ALA A 93 -5.99 -5.75 -12.88
C ALA A 93 -7.44 -5.67 -12.35
N ALA A 94 -7.63 -5.29 -11.10
CA ALA A 94 -8.94 -5.05 -10.50
C ALA A 94 -9.52 -3.65 -10.83
N GLY A 95 -8.78 -2.80 -11.55
CA GLY A 95 -9.23 -1.48 -11.99
C GLY A 95 -8.80 -0.32 -11.10
N VAL A 96 -7.76 -0.47 -10.27
CA VAL A 96 -7.15 0.63 -9.51
C VAL A 96 -6.13 1.36 -10.39
N ASP A 97 -6.36 2.63 -10.68
CA ASP A 97 -5.47 3.45 -11.51
C ASP A 97 -4.41 4.22 -10.69
N LEU A 98 -4.68 4.44 -9.40
CA LEU A 98 -3.84 5.25 -8.53
C LEU A 98 -3.76 4.66 -7.12
N VAL A 99 -2.54 4.51 -6.59
CA VAL A 99 -2.32 4.18 -5.18
C VAL A 99 -1.69 5.38 -4.46
N LEU A 100 -2.38 5.88 -3.43
CA LEU A 100 -1.93 6.94 -2.55
C LEU A 100 -1.21 6.33 -1.35
N LEU A 101 0.12 6.38 -1.34
CA LEU A 101 0.96 5.70 -0.36
C LEU A 101 1.25 6.58 0.87
N GLN A 102 0.99 6.03 2.05
CA GLN A 102 1.46 6.53 3.34
C GLN A 102 2.58 5.62 3.87
N MET A 103 3.59 6.21 4.51
CA MET A 103 4.69 5.48 5.14
C MET A 103 5.13 6.19 6.42
N SER A 104 5.88 5.50 7.31
CA SER A 104 6.48 6.13 8.48
C SER A 104 7.74 5.37 8.92
N PRO A 105 8.88 6.04 9.14
CA PRO A 105 9.16 7.44 8.84
C PRO A 105 9.05 7.78 7.34
N GLN A 106 8.39 8.89 7.00
CA GLN A 106 7.96 9.17 5.63
C GLN A 106 9.12 9.22 4.62
N ALA A 107 10.23 9.89 4.94
CA ALA A 107 11.30 10.13 3.97
C ALA A 107 12.12 8.87 3.70
N GLU A 108 12.55 8.18 4.76
CA GLU A 108 13.36 6.96 4.67
C GLU A 108 12.59 5.82 4.01
N GLU A 109 11.33 5.61 4.41
CA GLU A 109 10.50 4.55 3.83
C GLU A 109 10.14 4.84 2.37
N MET A 110 9.90 6.10 2.02
CA MET A 110 9.67 6.49 0.63
C MET A 110 10.90 6.26 -0.24
N ALA A 111 12.10 6.58 0.25
CA ALA A 111 13.35 6.30 -0.46
C ALA A 111 13.55 4.79 -0.67
N ARG A 112 13.30 3.98 0.38
CA ARG A 112 13.35 2.52 0.31
C ARG A 112 12.38 1.98 -0.74
N PHE A 113 11.11 2.37 -0.66
CA PHE A 113 10.07 1.92 -1.59
C PHE A 113 10.36 2.31 -3.04
N ALA A 114 10.84 3.54 -3.27
CA ALA A 114 11.21 3.98 -4.60
C ALA A 114 12.33 3.12 -5.21
N ALA A 115 13.35 2.78 -4.41
CA ALA A 115 14.47 1.97 -4.84
C ALA A 115 14.11 0.48 -5.03
N SER A 116 13.27 -0.09 -4.17
CA SER A 116 12.99 -1.52 -4.16
C SER A 116 11.78 -1.92 -5.01
N VAL A 117 10.75 -1.07 -5.13
CA VAL A 117 9.52 -1.40 -5.85
C VAL A 117 9.41 -0.62 -7.16
N ILE A 118 9.59 0.71 -7.12
CA ILE A 118 9.32 1.56 -8.29
C ILE A 118 10.40 1.41 -9.37
N ALA A 119 11.68 1.50 -9.00
CA ALA A 119 12.76 1.43 -9.98
C ALA A 119 12.80 0.08 -10.71
N PRO A 120 12.67 -1.09 -10.05
CA PRO A 120 12.60 -2.38 -10.73
C PRO A 120 11.34 -2.53 -11.60
N ALA A 121 10.18 -2.05 -11.14
CA ALA A 121 8.94 -2.09 -11.93
C ALA A 121 9.06 -1.24 -13.21
N ARG A 122 9.69 -0.07 -13.14
CA ARG A 122 9.99 0.75 -14.33
C ARG A 122 10.94 0.05 -15.29
N ALA A 123 11.99 -0.59 -14.78
CA ALA A 123 12.90 -1.36 -15.62
C ALA A 123 12.18 -2.52 -16.33
N ARG A 124 11.30 -3.25 -15.62
CA ARG A 124 10.44 -4.30 -16.21
C ARG A 124 9.47 -3.76 -17.25
N SER A 125 8.79 -2.65 -16.97
CA SER A 125 7.87 -2.01 -17.93
C SER A 125 8.58 -1.56 -19.20
N LEU A 126 9.77 -0.95 -19.07
CA LEU A 126 10.60 -0.57 -20.22
C LEU A 126 11.11 -1.80 -20.98
N TYR A 127 11.43 -2.89 -20.29
CA TYR A 127 11.85 -4.15 -20.90
C TYR A 127 10.69 -4.79 -21.70
N ASN A 128 9.51 -4.92 -21.10
CA ASN A 128 8.32 -5.46 -21.79
C ASN A 128 7.93 -4.62 -23.01
N TYR A 129 8.06 -3.29 -22.93
CA TYR A 129 7.84 -2.40 -24.07
C TYR A 129 8.83 -2.64 -25.23
N GLN A 130 10.06 -3.06 -24.94
CA GLN A 130 11.06 -3.38 -25.99
C GLN A 130 10.76 -4.70 -26.68
N GLU A 131 10.27 -5.72 -25.96
CA GLU A 131 9.88 -7.01 -26.56
C GLU A 131 8.60 -6.91 -27.40
N ASP A 132 7.61 -6.13 -26.96
CA ASP A 132 6.34 -5.93 -27.69
C ASP A 132 6.43 -4.86 -28.80
N LYS A 133 7.60 -4.23 -28.99
CA LYS A 133 7.78 -3.25 -30.06
C LYS A 133 7.70 -3.94 -31.43
N PRO A 134 6.77 -3.55 -32.31
CA PRO A 134 6.71 -4.16 -33.64
C PRO A 134 8.05 -3.95 -34.37
N PRO A 135 8.54 -4.97 -35.11
CA PRO A 135 9.83 -4.86 -35.78
C PRO A 135 9.83 -3.62 -36.67
N ALA A 136 10.90 -2.81 -36.57
CA ALA A 136 11.04 -1.61 -37.37
C ALA A 136 10.79 -1.96 -38.84
N ALA A 137 9.81 -1.31 -39.46
CA ALA A 137 9.46 -1.53 -40.85
C ALA A 137 10.73 -1.39 -41.68
N ARG A 138 11.19 -2.50 -42.27
CA ARG A 138 12.32 -2.48 -43.20
C ARG A 138 11.84 -1.71 -44.42
N GLY A 139 12.47 -0.55 -44.65
CA GLY A 139 12.29 0.24 -45.86
C GLY A 139 12.82 -0.45 -47.10
#